data_AF-A0A2M8ZAN4-F1
#
_entry.id   AF-A0A2M8ZAN4-F1
#
_cell.length_a   1.000
_cell.length_b   1.000
_cell.length_c   1.000
_cell.angle_alpha   90.00
_cell.angle_beta   90.00
_cell.angle_gamma   90.00
#
_symmetry.space_group_name_H-M   'P 1'
#
loop_
_entity.id
_entity.type
_entity.pdbx_description
1 polymer ?
#
loop_
_entity_poly.entity_id
_entity_poly.type
_entity_poly.pdbx_seq_one_letter_code
_entity_poly.pdbx_strand_id
1 'polypeptide(L)'
;MSENVNDAFVEFAKEQGFETHEYYQLVQYLHICPTDGDTDKFGKYFKKDAPGLFKKNSQLAKAWVNKCQALGLKSPYKPNLGFEFRVFGRTSSRLFMINDVLYASLSADCDFKNLAGLNEIKASEFFKVIEEYEESLKK
;
A
#
# COMPACT_ATOMS: atom_id res chain seq x y z
N MET A 1 -8.36 0.71 -1.37
CA MET A 1 -7.46 -0.19 -0.61
C MET A 1 -7.73 -1.62 -1.07
N SER A 2 -6.79 -2.57 -1.01
CA SER A 2 -7.13 -3.95 -1.37
C SER A 2 -7.95 -4.59 -0.25
N GLU A 3 -9.27 -4.46 -0.32
CA GLU A 3 -10.24 -4.97 0.66
C GLU A 3 -9.91 -6.42 1.08
N ASN A 4 -9.49 -7.24 0.13
CA ASN A 4 -9.07 -8.63 0.32
C ASN A 4 -7.94 -8.84 1.36
N VAL A 5 -6.99 -7.90 1.52
CA VAL A 5 -5.87 -8.05 2.47
C VAL A 5 -6.29 -7.62 3.88
N ASN A 6 -7.21 -6.66 3.97
CA ASN A 6 -7.74 -6.19 5.25
C ASN A 6 -8.63 -7.24 5.88
N ASP A 7 -9.56 -7.81 5.13
CA ASP A 7 -10.47 -8.84 5.62
C ASP A 7 -9.70 -10.07 6.09
N ALA A 8 -8.70 -10.50 5.32
CA ALA A 8 -7.83 -11.62 5.70
C ALA A 8 -7.04 -11.34 7.00
N PHE A 9 -6.59 -10.10 7.21
CA PHE A 9 -5.91 -9.73 8.46
C PHE A 9 -6.88 -9.70 9.63
N VAL A 10 -8.08 -9.13 9.47
CA VAL A 10 -9.09 -9.08 10.54
C VAL A 10 -9.46 -10.48 11.03
N GLU A 11 -9.65 -11.42 10.11
CA GLU A 11 -9.86 -12.83 10.46
C GLU A 11 -8.65 -13.43 11.18
N PHE A 12 -7.45 -13.25 10.61
CA PHE A 12 -6.22 -13.77 11.19
C PHE A 12 -5.98 -13.21 12.60
N ALA A 13 -6.27 -11.93 12.82
CA ALA A 13 -6.12 -11.27 14.11
C ALA A 13 -7.07 -11.85 15.16
N LYS A 14 -8.32 -12.12 14.80
CA LYS A 14 -9.27 -12.80 15.67
C LYS A 14 -8.83 -14.24 15.99
N GLU A 15 -8.38 -15.00 15.00
CA GLU A 15 -7.91 -16.38 15.16
C GLU A 15 -6.69 -16.50 16.09
N GLN A 16 -5.72 -15.58 15.96
CA GLN A 16 -4.50 -15.57 16.77
C GLN A 16 -4.66 -14.83 18.10
N GLY A 17 -5.75 -14.06 18.24
CA GLY A 17 -6.06 -13.22 19.40
C GLY A 17 -5.09 -12.05 19.53
N PHE A 18 -4.91 -11.29 18.45
CA PHE A 18 -4.34 -9.93 18.50
C PHE A 18 -5.41 -8.94 18.97
N GLU A 19 -4.99 -7.97 19.77
CA GLU A 19 -5.85 -6.89 20.26
C GLU A 19 -5.88 -5.72 19.27
N THR A 20 -4.75 -5.43 18.62
CA THR A 20 -4.64 -4.33 17.67
C THR A 20 -5.61 -4.40 16.48
N HIS A 21 -5.98 -3.22 16.00
CA HIS A 21 -6.73 -3.01 14.76
C HIS A 21 -5.88 -2.39 13.66
N GLU A 22 -4.61 -2.10 13.94
CA GLU A 22 -3.71 -1.41 13.03
C GLU A 22 -2.54 -2.31 12.64
N TYR A 23 -2.27 -2.36 11.34
CA TYR A 23 -1.20 -3.17 10.79
C TYR A 23 -0.69 -2.61 9.47
N TYR A 24 0.49 -3.07 9.07
CA TYR A 24 1.03 -2.80 7.75
C TYR A 24 0.55 -3.89 6.79
N GLN A 25 -0.07 -3.50 5.68
CA GLN A 25 -0.64 -4.38 4.65
C GLN A 25 0.47 -5.09 3.83
N LEU A 26 1.27 -5.92 4.49
CA LEU A 26 2.37 -6.68 3.92
C LEU A 26 1.99 -8.15 3.84
N VAL A 27 2.09 -8.76 2.65
CA VAL A 27 1.80 -10.20 2.49
C VAL A 27 3.01 -11.10 2.74
N GLN A 28 4.22 -10.52 2.76
CA GLN A 28 5.48 -11.25 2.93
C GLN A 28 6.00 -11.22 4.38
N TYR A 29 5.41 -10.37 5.22
CA TYR A 29 5.81 -10.15 6.60
C TYR A 29 4.56 -9.84 7.43
N LEU A 30 4.57 -10.23 8.70
CA LEU A 30 3.57 -9.79 9.66
C LEU A 30 4.14 -8.59 10.42
N HIS A 31 3.45 -7.45 10.32
CA HIS A 31 3.83 -6.23 11.01
C HIS A 31 2.56 -5.52 11.50
N ILE A 32 2.40 -5.45 12.82
CA ILE A 32 1.26 -4.81 13.48
C ILE A 32 1.70 -3.51 14.16
N CYS A 33 0.77 -2.63 14.49
CA CYS A 33 0.97 -1.59 15.50
C CYS A 33 0.50 -2.19 16.84
N PRO A 34 1.41 -2.75 17.66
CA PRO A 34 1.00 -3.55 18.82
C PRO A 34 0.43 -2.66 19.92
N THR A 35 -0.64 -3.13 20.59
CA THR A 35 -1.04 -2.59 21.89
C THR A 35 -0.07 -3.05 22.99
N ASP A 36 -0.23 -2.54 24.21
CA ASP A 36 0.50 -3.05 25.37
C ASP A 36 0.22 -4.56 25.59
N GLY A 37 -1.05 -4.98 25.47
CA GLY A 37 -1.45 -6.38 25.57
C GLY A 37 -0.85 -7.28 24.49
N ASP A 38 -0.76 -6.79 23.25
CA ASP A 38 -0.07 -7.49 22.18
C ASP A 38 1.44 -7.60 22.45
N THR A 39 2.04 -6.55 23.02
CA THR A 39 3.46 -6.53 23.36
C THR A 39 3.77 -7.53 24.47
N ASP A 40 2.92 -7.61 25.50
CA ASP A 40 3.07 -8.58 26.59
C ASP A 40 2.94 -10.03 26.09
N LYS A 41 1.97 -10.29 25.22
CA LYS A 41 1.68 -11.64 24.71
C LYS A 41 2.66 -12.10 23.62
N PHE A 42 3.02 -11.20 22.71
CA PHE A 42 3.74 -11.53 21.48
C PHE A 42 5.13 -10.90 21.37
N GLY A 43 5.53 -10.03 22.30
CA GLY A 43 6.78 -9.25 22.21
C GLY A 43 8.04 -10.08 21.96
N LYS A 44 8.10 -11.31 22.49
CA LYS A 44 9.22 -12.25 22.23
C LYS A 44 9.39 -12.61 20.75
N TYR A 45 8.32 -12.53 19.95
CA TYR A 45 8.32 -12.82 18.51
C TYR A 45 8.68 -11.61 17.66
N PHE A 46 8.66 -10.39 18.22
CA PHE A 46 9.06 -9.18 17.52
C PHE A 46 10.56 -9.15 17.27
N LYS A 47 10.97 -8.35 16.29
CA LYS A 47 12.37 -7.91 16.15
C LYS A 47 12.73 -6.95 17.28
N LYS A 48 14.00 -6.94 17.68
CA LYS A 48 14.48 -6.13 18.82
C LYS A 48 14.41 -4.63 18.55
N ASP A 49 14.63 -4.25 17.29
CA ASP A 49 14.72 -2.89 16.77
C ASP A 49 13.41 -2.36 16.18
N ALA A 50 12.40 -3.22 16.05
CA ALA A 50 11.13 -2.88 15.45
C ALA A 50 9.98 -3.61 16.19
N PRO A 51 9.44 -3.02 17.27
CA PRO A 51 8.23 -3.50 17.91
C PRO A 51 7.10 -3.66 16.89
N GLY A 52 6.30 -4.73 17.02
CA GLY A 52 5.22 -5.06 16.08
C GLY A 52 5.67 -5.79 14.82
N LEU A 53 6.93 -5.70 14.41
CA LEU A 53 7.46 -6.46 13.28
C LEU A 53 7.91 -7.85 13.72
N PHE A 54 7.21 -8.88 13.27
CA PHE A 54 7.51 -10.26 13.65
C PHE A 54 8.79 -10.78 12.97
N LYS A 55 9.56 -11.59 13.71
CA LYS A 55 10.67 -12.36 13.16
C LYS A 55 10.14 -13.30 12.08
N LYS A 56 10.80 -13.36 10.92
CA LYS A 56 10.40 -14.17 9.76
C LYS A 56 10.28 -15.68 10.09
N ASN A 57 11.05 -16.17 11.06
CA ASN A 57 11.01 -17.56 11.50
C ASN A 57 9.94 -17.87 12.55
N SER A 58 9.25 -16.85 13.10
CA SER A 58 8.17 -17.04 14.06
C SER A 58 7.00 -17.78 13.43
N GLN A 59 6.30 -18.59 14.23
CA GLN A 59 5.14 -19.34 13.75
C GLN A 59 4.02 -18.41 13.26
N LEU A 60 3.79 -17.29 13.95
CA LEU A 60 2.80 -16.28 13.58
C LEU A 60 3.11 -15.62 12.23
N ALA A 61 4.37 -15.21 12.00
CA ALA A 61 4.76 -14.65 10.71
C ALA A 61 4.59 -15.67 9.57
N LYS A 62 4.99 -16.93 9.79
CA LYS A 62 4.82 -17.99 8.79
C LYS A 62 3.34 -18.27 8.50
N ALA A 63 2.50 -18.32 9.52
CA ALA A 63 1.07 -18.55 9.38
C ALA A 63 0.41 -17.44 8.54
N TRP A 64 0.74 -16.17 8.82
CA TRP A 64 0.26 -15.04 8.03
C TRP A 64 0.69 -15.12 6.56
N VAL A 65 1.98 -15.35 6.31
CA VAL A 65 2.52 -15.45 4.95
C VAL A 65 1.87 -16.62 4.19
N ASN A 66 1.68 -17.77 4.84
CA ASN A 66 1.01 -18.92 4.23
C ASN A 66 -0.46 -18.62 3.92
N LYS A 67 -1.19 -17.95 4.83
CA LYS A 67 -2.59 -17.52 4.60
C LYS A 67 -2.66 -16.59 3.38
N CYS A 68 -1.75 -15.61 3.30
CA CYS A 68 -1.68 -14.72 2.15
C CYS A 68 -1.38 -15.45 0.83
N GLN A 69 -0.44 -16.40 0.84
CA GLN A 69 -0.09 -17.19 -0.33
C GLN A 69 -1.25 -18.09 -0.80
N ALA A 70 -1.94 -18.75 0.13
CA ALA A 70 -3.09 -19.61 -0.18
C ALA A 70 -4.24 -18.82 -0.82
N LEU A 71 -4.43 -17.56 -0.40
CA LEU A 71 -5.44 -16.64 -0.92
C LEU A 71 -4.97 -15.87 -2.17
N GLY A 72 -3.73 -16.06 -2.63
CA GLY A 72 -3.17 -15.33 -3.77
C GLY A 72 -3.05 -13.81 -3.55
N LEU A 73 -2.97 -13.37 -2.30
CA LEU A 73 -2.92 -11.95 -1.94
C LEU A 73 -1.58 -11.33 -2.33
N LYS A 74 -1.63 -10.06 -2.75
CA LYS A 74 -0.45 -9.23 -3.05
C LYS A 74 -0.48 -8.00 -2.18
N SER A 75 0.69 -7.57 -1.70
CA SER A 75 0.81 -6.29 -1.00
C SER A 75 0.36 -5.17 -1.95
N PRO A 76 -0.50 -4.25 -1.51
CA PRO A 76 -0.80 -3.06 -2.29
C PRO A 76 0.49 -2.25 -2.46
N TYR A 77 0.80 -1.89 -3.70
CA TYR A 77 1.93 -1.02 -4.02
C TYR A 77 1.40 0.16 -4.82
N LYS A 78 1.81 1.38 -4.44
CA LYS A 78 1.54 2.57 -5.24
C LYS A 78 2.32 2.44 -6.55
N PRO A 79 1.66 2.49 -7.73
CA PRO A 79 2.37 2.41 -9.00
C PRO A 79 3.49 3.45 -9.09
N ASN A 80 4.66 3.01 -9.55
CA ASN A 80 5.79 3.90 -9.79
C ASN A 80 5.88 4.19 -11.28
N LEU A 81 5.39 5.36 -11.70
CA LEU A 81 5.28 5.72 -13.11
C LEU A 81 6.64 5.69 -13.84
N GLY A 82 7.76 6.00 -13.18
CA GLY A 82 9.08 5.90 -13.81
C GLY A 82 9.41 4.46 -14.23
N PHE A 83 9.12 3.49 -13.36
CA PHE A 83 9.30 2.07 -13.68
C PHE A 83 8.27 1.59 -14.71
N GLU A 84 7.00 1.98 -14.60
CA GLU A 84 5.95 1.59 -15.55
C GLU A 84 6.26 2.07 -16.97
N PHE A 85 6.66 3.34 -17.12
CA PHE A 85 7.02 3.94 -18.40
C PHE A 85 8.46 3.62 -18.84
N ARG A 86 9.24 2.91 -18.01
CA ARG A 86 10.66 2.58 -18.23
C ARG A 86 11.53 3.81 -18.51
N VAL A 87 11.26 4.88 -17.78
CA VAL A 87 11.97 6.16 -17.90
C VAL A 87 12.93 6.30 -16.72
N PHE A 88 14.21 6.47 -17.04
CA PHE A 88 15.29 6.54 -16.05
C PHE A 88 16.03 7.87 -16.16
N GLY A 89 16.35 8.47 -15.02
CA GLY A 89 16.97 9.80 -14.95
C GLY A 89 16.15 10.75 -14.07
N ARG A 90 16.28 12.06 -14.31
CA ARG A 90 15.51 13.06 -13.60
C ARG A 90 14.05 12.98 -14.06
N THR A 91 13.19 12.56 -13.14
CA THR A 91 11.76 12.44 -13.38
C THR A 91 11.00 13.12 -12.25
N SER A 92 9.82 13.66 -12.57
CA SER A 92 8.85 14.13 -11.60
C SER A 92 7.52 13.47 -11.90
N SER A 93 6.84 12.99 -10.86
CA SER A 93 5.54 12.36 -11.03
C SER A 93 4.56 12.79 -9.95
N ARG A 94 3.28 12.84 -10.32
CA ARG A 94 2.15 13.02 -9.40
C ARG A 94 1.11 11.95 -9.69
N LEU A 95 0.55 11.38 -8.62
CA LEU A 95 -0.49 10.36 -8.72
C LEU A 95 -1.51 10.59 -7.60
N PHE A 96 -2.79 10.73 -7.97
CA PHE A 96 -3.91 10.87 -7.04
C PHE A 96 -5.17 10.24 -7.62
N MET A 97 -6.15 9.97 -6.75
CA MET A 97 -7.40 9.31 -7.11
C MET A 97 -8.58 10.18 -6.70
N ILE A 98 -9.55 10.36 -7.61
CA ILE A 98 -10.83 11.06 -7.36
C ILE A 98 -11.94 10.22 -7.97
N ASN A 99 -12.95 9.86 -7.17
CA ASN A 99 -14.13 9.09 -7.63
C ASN A 99 -13.74 7.89 -8.52
N ASP A 100 -12.78 7.09 -8.05
CA ASP A 100 -12.22 5.91 -8.72
C ASP A 100 -11.42 6.15 -10.02
N VAL A 101 -11.22 7.41 -10.41
CA VAL A 101 -10.34 7.78 -11.52
C VAL A 101 -8.93 8.07 -10.99
N LEU A 102 -7.95 7.33 -11.49
CA LEU A 102 -6.53 7.54 -11.19
C LEU A 102 -5.94 8.56 -12.16
N TYR A 103 -5.56 9.73 -11.64
CA TYR A 103 -4.87 10.76 -12.41
C TYR A 103 -3.36 10.67 -12.18
N ALA A 104 -2.63 10.71 -13.29
CA ALA A 104 -1.17 10.60 -13.32
C ALA A 104 -0.58 11.75 -14.12
N SER A 105 0.48 12.37 -13.59
CA SER A 105 1.41 13.18 -14.40
C SER A 105 2.82 12.62 -14.27
N LEU A 106 3.53 12.59 -15.39
CA LEU A 106 4.93 12.18 -15.46
C LEU A 106 5.67 13.18 -16.36
N SER A 107 6.78 13.70 -15.85
CA SER A 107 7.71 14.55 -16.59
C SER A 107 9.09 13.91 -16.50
N ALA A 108 9.80 13.88 -17.62
CA ALA A 108 11.12 13.30 -17.74
C ALA A 108 11.95 14.08 -18.76
N ASP A 109 13.27 14.01 -18.62
CA ASP A 109 14.23 14.64 -19.54
C ASP A 109 14.43 13.84 -20.86
N CYS A 110 13.53 12.90 -21.15
CA CYS A 110 13.54 12.13 -22.39
C CYS A 110 12.14 11.86 -22.92
N ASP A 111 12.06 11.55 -24.20
CA ASP A 111 10.81 11.16 -24.84
C ASP A 111 10.40 9.75 -24.40
N PHE A 112 9.12 9.60 -24.08
CA PHE A 112 8.51 8.32 -23.76
C PHE A 112 7.13 8.22 -24.41
N LYS A 113 6.63 7.00 -24.56
CA LYS A 113 5.30 6.75 -25.11
C LYS A 113 4.31 6.55 -23.98
N ASN A 114 3.06 6.97 -24.22
CA ASN A 114 1.98 6.65 -23.30
C ASN A 114 1.80 5.13 -23.16
N LEU A 115 1.44 4.67 -21.95
CA LEU A 115 1.19 3.26 -21.67
C LEU A 115 -0.20 2.85 -22.16
N ALA A 116 -0.32 1.60 -22.62
CA ALA A 116 -1.62 1.02 -22.90
C ALA A 116 -2.48 1.00 -21.62
N GLY A 117 -3.70 1.53 -21.70
CA GLY A 117 -4.62 1.64 -20.56
C GLY A 117 -4.62 3.00 -19.86
N LEU A 118 -3.76 3.94 -20.26
CA LEU A 118 -3.83 5.34 -19.83
C LEU A 118 -4.40 6.22 -20.95
N ASN A 119 -5.34 7.10 -20.61
CA ASN A 119 -5.81 8.13 -21.53
C ASN A 119 -5.02 9.42 -21.31
N GLU A 120 -4.37 9.92 -22.37
CA GLU A 120 -3.62 11.16 -22.30
C GLU A 120 -4.57 12.36 -22.31
N ILE A 121 -4.35 13.30 -21.40
CA ILE A 121 -5.17 14.51 -21.25
C ILE A 121 -4.27 15.74 -21.27
N LYS A 122 -4.85 16.91 -21.53
CA LYS A 122 -4.08 18.16 -21.49
C LYS A 122 -3.66 18.49 -20.06
N ALA A 123 -2.49 19.09 -19.91
CA ALA A 123 -2.03 19.58 -18.60
C ALA A 123 -3.05 20.53 -17.94
N SER A 124 -3.70 21.39 -18.73
CA SER A 124 -4.75 22.29 -18.23
C SER A 124 -5.95 21.55 -17.64
N GLU A 125 -6.34 20.41 -18.23
CA GLU A 125 -7.44 19.58 -17.73
C GLU A 125 -7.04 18.87 -16.44
N PHE A 126 -5.80 18.38 -16.36
CA PHE A 126 -5.25 17.75 -15.16
C PHE A 126 -5.25 18.71 -13.95
N PHE A 127 -4.79 19.96 -14.13
CA PHE A 127 -4.78 20.93 -13.04
C PHE A 127 -6.18 21.42 -12.66
N LYS A 128 -7.07 21.60 -13.65
CA LYS A 128 -8.47 21.96 -13.39
C LYS A 128 -9.16 20.93 -12.50
N VAL A 129 -8.94 19.64 -12.73
CA VAL A 129 -9.49 18.56 -11.87
C VAL A 129 -9.00 18.69 -10.42
N ILE A 130 -7.73 19.03 -10.20
CA ILE A 130 -7.17 19.24 -8.85
C ILE A 130 -7.85 20.44 -8.19
N GLU A 131 -7.93 21.57 -8.89
CA GLU A 131 -8.53 22.80 -8.39
C GLU A 131 -10.00 22.59 -8.00
N GLU A 132 -10.79 21.97 -8.88
CA GLU A 132 -12.21 21.65 -8.62
C GLU A 132 -12.38 20.73 -7.41
N TYR A 133 -11.50 19.74 -7.25
CA TYR A 133 -11.51 18.85 -6.09
C TYR A 133 -11.16 19.58 -4.79
N GLU A 134 -10.12 20.41 -4.79
CA GLU A 134 -9.73 21.21 -3.63
C GLU A 134 -10.81 22.23 -3.24
N GLU A 135 -11.52 22.81 -4.21
CA GLU A 135 -12.68 23.67 -3.95
C GLU A 135 -13.86 22.89 -3.34
N SER A 136 -14.07 21.65 -3.78
CA SER A 136 -15.14 20.80 -3.23
C SER A 136 -14.92 20.44 -1.76
N LEU A 137 -13.66 20.34 -1.30
CA LEU A 137 -13.29 20.05 0.09
C LEU A 137 -13.46 21.25 1.04
N LYS A 138 -13.60 22.46 0.51
CA LYS A 138 -13.77 23.70 1.30
C LYS A 138 -15.24 24.02 1.60
N LYS A 139 -16.17 23.25 1.04
CA LYS A 139 -17.62 23.37 1.28
C LYS A 139 -18.06 22.44 2.41
#